data_AF-A0A3D0JPC1-F1
#
_entry.id   AF-A0A3D0JPC1-F1
#
_cell.length_a   1.000
_cell.length_b   1.000
_cell.length_c   1.000
_cell.angle_alpha   90.00
_cell.angle_beta   90.00
_cell.angle_gamma   90.00
#
_symmetry.space_group_name_H-M   'P 1'
#
loop_
_entity.id
_entity.type
_entity.pdbx_description
1 polymer ?
#
loop_
_entity_poly.entity_id
_entity_poly.type
_entity_poly.pdbx_seq_one_letter_code
_entity_poly.pdbx_strand_id
1 'polypeptide(L)'
;MSTVELNVKGMSCGSCVLHVTEALNAVEGVTEVDVDLQAARVRVSGECDSDVLVAALGDAGYPAQLSSPAASSSTAKKTGCSGSSGCCCK
;
A
#
# COMPACT_ATOMS: atom_id res chain seq x y z
N MET A 1 -0.25 -19.26 -2.56
CA MET A 1 -1.17 -18.45 -1.75
C MET A 1 -0.33 -17.48 -0.94
N SER A 2 -0.29 -16.23 -1.36
CA SER A 2 0.49 -15.18 -0.69
C SER A 2 -0.48 -14.30 0.09
N THR A 3 -0.15 -14.03 1.35
CA THR A 3 -0.92 -13.12 2.20
C THR A 3 -0.15 -11.83 2.35
N VAL A 4 -0.77 -10.72 2.02
CA VAL A 4 -0.21 -9.38 2.09
C VAL A 4 -0.91 -8.60 3.20
N GLU A 5 -0.12 -7.96 4.06
CA GLU A 5 -0.63 -7.14 5.16
C GLU A 5 -0.35 -5.66 4.87
N LEU A 6 -1.41 -4.87 4.81
CA LEU A 6 -1.42 -3.46 4.48
C LEU A 6 -1.94 -2.68 5.70
N ASN A 7 -1.40 -1.51 5.95
CA ASN A 7 -1.80 -0.61 7.02
C ASN A 7 -2.40 0.64 6.37
N VAL A 8 -3.72 0.82 6.46
CA VAL A 8 -4.42 1.94 5.81
C VAL A 8 -4.57 3.08 6.81
N LYS A 9 -4.18 4.29 6.42
CA LYS A 9 -4.38 5.48 7.25
C LYS A 9 -5.78 6.06 7.02
N GLY A 10 -6.43 6.49 8.11
CA GLY A 10 -7.72 7.17 8.03
C GLY A 10 -8.96 6.28 8.05
N MET A 11 -8.81 4.96 8.28
CA MET A 11 -9.95 4.06 8.53
C MET A 11 -10.53 4.31 9.92
N SER A 12 -11.31 5.38 10.08
CA SER A 12 -11.87 5.78 11.38
C SER A 12 -13.40 5.59 11.47
N CYS A 13 -14.03 5.09 10.40
CA CYS A 13 -15.48 4.89 10.33
C CYS A 13 -15.82 3.58 9.59
N GLY A 14 -16.87 2.89 10.04
CA GLY A 14 -17.31 1.61 9.45
C GLY A 14 -17.67 1.72 7.96
N SER A 15 -18.16 2.87 7.50
CA SER A 15 -18.42 3.12 6.08
C SER A 15 -17.14 3.17 5.24
N CYS A 16 -16.02 3.65 5.81
CA CYS A 16 -14.73 3.68 5.11
C CYS A 16 -14.17 2.28 4.92
N VAL A 17 -14.41 1.36 5.88
CA VAL A 17 -13.99 -0.03 5.76
C VAL A 17 -14.68 -0.72 4.59
N LEU A 18 -16.00 -0.55 4.46
CA LEU A 18 -16.77 -1.16 3.38
C LEU A 18 -16.24 -0.74 2.02
N HIS A 19 -16.04 0.56 1.79
CA HIS A 19 -15.48 1.06 0.53
C HIS A 19 -14.07 0.52 0.24
N VAL A 20 -13.21 0.46 1.24
CA VAL A 20 -11.85 -0.09 1.11
C VAL A 20 -11.88 -1.58 0.75
N THR A 21 -12.74 -2.35 1.42
CA THR A 21 -12.92 -3.78 1.13
C THR A 21 -13.46 -4.01 -0.27
N GLU A 22 -14.44 -3.23 -0.73
CA GLU A 22 -14.99 -3.35 -2.09
C GLU A 22 -13.95 -2.98 -3.16
N ALA A 23 -13.18 -1.92 -2.93
CA ALA A 23 -12.09 -1.52 -3.83
C ALA A 23 -11.02 -2.62 -3.97
N LEU A 24 -10.68 -3.32 -2.88
CA LEU A 24 -9.73 -4.43 -2.91
C LEU A 24 -10.32 -5.70 -3.53
N ASN A 25 -11.61 -5.99 -3.30
CA ASN A 25 -12.28 -7.12 -3.96
C ASN A 25 -12.43 -6.91 -5.48
N ALA A 26 -12.40 -5.66 -5.94
CA ALA A 26 -12.40 -5.35 -7.36
C ALA A 26 -11.04 -5.61 -8.05
N VAL A 27 -9.96 -5.81 -7.28
CA VAL A 27 -8.63 -6.11 -7.83
C VAL A 27 -8.57 -7.57 -8.27
N GLU A 28 -8.19 -7.79 -9.53
CA GLU A 28 -8.02 -9.14 -10.08
C GLU A 28 -6.92 -9.93 -9.34
N GLY A 29 -7.28 -11.12 -8.86
CA GLY A 29 -6.40 -12.03 -8.12
C GLY A 29 -6.60 -12.00 -6.60
N VAL A 30 -7.41 -11.06 -6.08
CA VAL A 30 -7.80 -11.06 -4.67
C VAL A 30 -8.80 -12.19 -4.43
N THR A 31 -8.53 -12.99 -3.42
CA THR A 31 -9.37 -14.15 -3.05
C THR A 31 -10.08 -13.92 -1.72
N GLU A 32 -9.36 -13.31 -0.76
CA GLU A 32 -9.91 -12.99 0.57
C GLU A 32 -9.39 -11.62 1.02
N VAL A 33 -10.27 -10.85 1.67
CA VAL A 33 -9.94 -9.55 2.28
C VAL A 33 -10.42 -9.57 3.73
N ASP A 34 -9.51 -9.36 4.66
CA ASP A 34 -9.75 -9.29 6.09
C ASP A 34 -9.33 -7.91 6.60
N VAL A 35 -10.23 -7.21 7.27
CA VAL A 35 -9.97 -5.84 7.76
C VAL A 35 -10.03 -5.81 9.28
N ASP A 36 -8.92 -5.43 9.89
CA ASP A 36 -8.78 -5.27 11.32
C ASP A 36 -8.79 -3.79 11.71
N LEU A 37 -9.92 -3.34 12.25
CA LEU A 37 -10.10 -1.97 12.73
C LEU A 37 -9.31 -1.66 14.00
N GLN A 38 -9.04 -2.66 14.85
CA GLN A 38 -8.32 -2.44 16.12
C GLN A 38 -6.85 -2.08 15.87
N ALA A 39 -6.23 -2.77 14.92
CA ALA A 39 -4.85 -2.55 14.50
C ALA A 39 -4.73 -1.59 13.31
N ALA A 40 -5.85 -1.18 12.70
CA ALA A 40 -5.90 -0.42 11.44
C ALA A 40 -5.13 -1.12 10.30
N ARG A 41 -5.33 -2.44 10.17
CA ARG A 41 -4.66 -3.31 9.19
C ARG A 41 -5.66 -3.98 8.26
N VAL A 42 -5.19 -4.31 7.06
CA VAL A 42 -5.92 -5.03 6.04
C VAL A 42 -5.06 -6.18 5.56
N ARG A 43 -5.57 -7.39 5.68
CA ARG A 43 -4.99 -8.61 5.13
C ARG A 43 -5.67 -8.95 3.82
N VAL A 44 -4.87 -9.14 2.78
CA VAL A 44 -5.36 -9.57 1.48
C VAL A 44 -4.67 -10.90 1.16
N SER A 45 -5.47 -11.92 0.85
CA SER A 45 -5.00 -13.22 0.41
C SER A 45 -5.31 -13.38 -1.07
N GLY A 46 -4.31 -13.71 -1.87
CA GLY A 46 -4.50 -13.88 -3.30
C GLY A 46 -3.21 -14.03 -4.10
N GLU A 47 -3.36 -13.87 -5.41
CA GLU A 47 -2.27 -13.85 -6.39
C GLU A 47 -2.11 -12.42 -6.94
N CYS A 48 -1.90 -11.46 -6.03
CA CYS A 48 -1.74 -10.04 -6.35
C CYS A 48 -0.47 -9.47 -5.73
N ASP A 49 0.11 -8.48 -6.40
CA ASP A 49 1.21 -7.70 -5.87
C ASP A 49 0.74 -6.66 -4.85
N SER A 50 1.50 -6.55 -3.77
CA SER A 50 1.29 -5.55 -2.74
C SER A 50 1.28 -4.11 -3.26
N ASP A 51 2.09 -3.83 -4.29
CA ASP A 51 2.17 -2.51 -4.92
C ASP A 51 0.87 -2.13 -5.64
N VAL A 52 0.23 -3.10 -6.32
CA VAL A 52 -1.08 -2.92 -6.98
C VAL A 52 -2.16 -2.59 -5.95
N LEU A 53 -2.16 -3.31 -4.81
CA LEU A 53 -3.11 -3.07 -3.73
C LEU A 53 -2.92 -1.67 -3.11
N VAL A 54 -1.67 -1.26 -2.85
CA VAL A 54 -1.36 0.08 -2.34
C VAL A 54 -1.75 1.17 -3.33
N ALA A 55 -1.49 0.98 -4.62
CA ALA A 55 -1.81 1.93 -5.68
C ALA A 55 -3.33 2.10 -5.83
N ALA A 56 -4.09 0.99 -5.88
CA ALA A 56 -5.55 1.01 -5.97
C ALA A 56 -6.18 1.75 -4.78
N LEU A 57 -5.69 1.50 -3.57
CA LEU A 57 -6.14 2.20 -2.37
C LEU A 57 -5.75 3.68 -2.39
N GLY A 58 -4.54 4.02 -2.85
CA GLY A 58 -4.10 5.41 -3.01
C GLY A 58 -4.96 6.20 -3.99
N ASP A 59 -5.33 5.60 -5.13
CA ASP A 59 -6.20 6.22 -6.14
C ASP A 59 -7.63 6.44 -5.60
N ALA A 60 -8.11 5.51 -4.77
CA ALA A 60 -9.37 5.64 -4.04
C ALA A 60 -9.34 6.66 -2.88
N GLY A 61 -8.18 7.28 -2.59
CA GLY A 61 -8.02 8.26 -1.51
C GLY A 61 -7.74 7.66 -0.12
N TYR A 62 -7.39 6.37 -0.06
CA TYR A 62 -7.08 5.64 1.17
C TYR A 62 -5.61 5.19 1.17
N PRO A 63 -4.65 6.08 1.50
CA PRO A 63 -3.24 5.72 1.47
C PRO A 63 -2.94 4.55 2.42
N ALA A 64 -2.36 3.48 1.87
CA ALA A 64 -1.97 2.27 2.58
C ALA A 64 -0.46 2.01 2.51
N GLN A 65 0.10 1.32 3.50
CA GLN A 65 1.51 0.93 3.52
C GLN A 65 1.67 -0.53 3.91
N LEU A 66 2.68 -1.21 3.36
CA LEU A 66 2.97 -2.59 3.74
C LEU A 66 3.40 -2.69 5.21
N SER A 67 2.72 -3.55 5.96
CA SER A 67 2.96 -3.74 7.39
C SER A 67 4.02 -4.79 7.71
N SER A 68 4.35 -5.67 6.76
CA SER A 68 5.43 -6.66 6.90
C SER A 68 6.18 -6.84 5.57
N PRO A 69 7.50 -6.62 5.53
CA PRO A 69 8.31 -6.83 4.34
C PRO A 69 8.79 -8.29 4.27
N ALA A 70 7.96 -9.20 3.77
CA ALA A 70 8.42 -10.55 3.40
C ALA A 70 8.32 -10.72 1.88
N ALA A 71 9.41 -10.35 1.21
CA ALA A 71 9.72 -10.52 -0.21
C ALA A 71 9.19 -9.48 -1.22
N SER A 72 10.08 -8.51 -1.53
CA SER A 72 10.32 -7.88 -2.85
C SER A 72 9.19 -6.98 -3.41
N SER A 73 9.36 -5.75 -3.92
CA SER A 73 10.46 -4.99 -4.53
C SER A 73 10.08 -3.50 -4.46
N SER A 74 10.98 -2.62 -4.01
CA SER A 74 11.69 -1.69 -4.90
C SER A 74 10.82 -0.83 -5.85
N THR A 75 10.53 0.41 -5.45
CA THR A 75 10.78 1.61 -6.26
C THR A 75 10.98 2.79 -5.32
N ALA A 76 12.16 2.83 -4.72
CA ALA A 76 12.82 4.09 -4.43
C ALA A 76 13.18 4.71 -5.80
N LYS A 77 12.32 5.59 -6.34
CA LYS A 77 12.65 6.39 -7.53
C LYS A 77 12.03 7.78 -7.51
N LYS A 78 12.69 8.68 -6.78
CA LYS A 78 13.04 10.10 -7.14
C LYS A 78 13.67 10.72 -5.88
N THR A 79 14.90 11.21 -5.81
CA THR A 79 15.94 11.50 -6.78
C THR A 79 17.20 11.69 -5.94
N GLY A 80 18.22 10.88 -6.17
CA GLY A 80 19.57 11.26 -5.79
C GLY A 80 20.00 12.41 -6.69
N CYS A 81 19.98 13.64 -6.17
CA CYS A 81 20.93 14.65 -6.61
C CYS A 81 22.15 14.47 -5.71
N SER A 82 22.94 13.45 -6.03
CA SER A 82 24.28 13.32 -5.50
C SER A 82 25.06 14.49 -6.09
N GLY A 83 25.41 15.43 -5.21
CA GLY A 83 26.39 16.44 -5.53
C GLY A 83 27.66 15.76 -6.03
N SER A 84 28.17 16.26 -7.15
CA SER A 84 29.57 16.16 -7.44
C SER A 84 30.00 17.47 -8.07
N SER A 85 31.13 17.94 -7.55
CA SER A 85 31.85 19.15 -7.91
C SER A 85 31.34 20.42 -7.26
N GLY A 86 32.00 20.75 -6.14
CA GLY A 86 32.06 22.10 -5.63
C GLY A 86 32.76 23.08 -6.59
N CYS A 87 33.03 24.23 -6.01
CA CYS A 87 33.69 25.43 -6.53
C CYS A 87 32.73 26.54 -6.99
N CYS A 88 32.49 27.46 -6.03
CA CYS A 88 32.76 28.90 -6.11
C CYS A 88 32.31 29.70 -7.34
N CYS A 89 31.75 30.90 -7.06
CA CYS A 89 31.44 32.06 -7.93
C CYS A 89 29.94 32.19 -8.28
N LYS A 90 29.15 33.13 -7.77
CA LYS A 90 29.41 34.43 -7.13
C LYS A 90 28.16 34.88 -6.36
#